data_AF-E8QHE3-F1
#
_entry.id   AF-E8QHE3-F1
#
_cell.length_a   1.000
_cell.length_b   1.000
_cell.length_c   1.000
_cell.angle_alpha   90.00
_cell.angle_beta   90.00
_cell.angle_gamma   90.00
#
_symmetry.space_group_name_H-M   'P 1'
#
loop_
_entity.id
_entity.type
_entity.pdbx_description
1 polymer ?
#
loop_
_entity_poly.entity_id
_entity_poly.type
_entity_poly.pdbx_seq_one_letter_code
_entity_poly.pdbx_strand_id
1 'polypeptide(L)'
;MRIVVFDVSGSLEAFDYRGVLIHKQEIQAEQKVKLPLTQKNFFKFNGVSFGVCEGVGELDYRDCPKNLNFSALLVESIENYLLNDKEPQNTQQKTLLTDFLEVYDKNIEKGFIYLEPKFFLEKEKQLIERILK
;
A
#
# COMPACT_ATOMS: atom_id res chain seq x y z
N MET A 1 -7.93 -10.85 4.37
CA MET A 1 -7.62 -11.38 3.02
C MET A 1 -8.29 -10.47 2.00
N ARG A 2 -7.68 -10.24 0.86
CA ARG A 2 -8.21 -9.38 -0.21
C ARG A 2 -8.19 -10.12 -1.54
N ILE A 3 -9.17 -9.85 -2.41
CA ILE A 3 -9.18 -10.39 -3.77
C ILE A 3 -8.20 -9.55 -4.60
N VAL A 4 -7.28 -10.23 -5.27
CA VAL A 4 -6.30 -9.65 -6.18
C VAL A 4 -6.61 -10.12 -7.60
N VAL A 5 -6.62 -9.21 -8.56
CA VAL A 5 -6.91 -9.46 -9.97
C VAL A 5 -5.60 -9.52 -10.73
N PHE A 6 -5.49 -10.52 -11.60
CA PHE A 6 -4.38 -10.68 -12.53
C PHE A 6 -4.94 -10.65 -13.95
N ASP A 7 -4.51 -9.67 -14.74
CA ASP A 7 -4.96 -9.45 -16.12
C ASP A 7 -4.29 -10.39 -17.13
N VAL A 8 -3.15 -10.98 -16.76
CA VAL A 8 -2.37 -11.90 -17.59
C VAL A 8 -2.11 -13.21 -16.86
N SER A 9 -1.81 -14.27 -17.63
CA SER A 9 -1.32 -15.52 -17.05
C SER A 9 0.12 -15.37 -16.55
N GLY A 10 0.49 -16.15 -15.53
CA GLY A 10 1.83 -16.06 -14.98
C GLY A 10 2.05 -16.90 -13.73
N SER A 11 3.18 -16.66 -13.08
CA SER A 11 3.52 -17.31 -11.82
C SER A 11 3.37 -16.33 -10.66
N LEU A 12 2.48 -16.65 -9.72
CA LEU A 12 2.40 -15.97 -8.43
C LEU A 12 3.31 -16.68 -7.42
N GLU A 13 4.19 -15.90 -6.81
CA GLU A 13 5.16 -16.36 -5.82
C GLU A 13 4.94 -15.59 -4.52
N ALA A 14 4.98 -16.28 -3.38
CA ALA A 14 4.94 -15.66 -2.06
C ALA A 14 6.26 -15.94 -1.34
N PHE A 15 6.81 -14.89 -0.71
CA PHE A 15 8.08 -14.95 -0.02
C PHE A 15 7.92 -14.53 1.44
N ASP A 16 8.70 -15.13 2.33
CA ASP A 16 8.81 -14.64 3.70
C ASP A 16 9.64 -13.34 3.80
N TYR A 17 9.82 -12.84 5.02
CA TYR A 17 10.56 -11.61 5.29
C TYR A 17 12.07 -11.70 5.03
N ARG A 18 12.61 -12.92 4.85
CA ARG A 18 14.02 -13.19 4.52
C ARG A 18 14.21 -13.37 3.01
N GLY A 19 13.12 -13.34 2.23
CA GLY A 19 13.14 -13.60 0.80
C GLY A 19 13.14 -15.09 0.43
N VAL A 20 12.77 -15.98 1.36
CA VAL A 20 12.62 -17.41 1.06
C VAL A 20 11.25 -17.63 0.40
N LEU A 21 11.23 -18.30 -0.75
CA LEU A 21 10.00 -18.70 -1.44
C LEU A 21 9.23 -19.70 -0.56
N ILE A 22 8.02 -19.34 -0.15
CA ILE A 22 7.16 -20.17 0.71
C ILE A 22 5.97 -20.78 -0.04
N HIS A 23 5.59 -20.18 -1.16
CA HIS A 23 4.48 -20.68 -1.99
C HIS A 23 4.64 -20.20 -3.43
N LYS A 24 4.24 -21.04 -4.39
CA LYS A 24 4.20 -20.72 -5.82
C LYS A 24 2.96 -21.35 -6.43
N GLN A 25 2.25 -20.62 -7.27
CA GLN A 25 1.11 -21.10 -8.03
C GLN A 25 1.02 -20.44 -9.40
N GLU A 26 0.48 -21.17 -10.37
CA GLU A 26 0.16 -20.61 -11.68
C GLU A 26 -1.17 -19.86 -11.63
N ILE A 27 -1.21 -18.74 -12.33
CA ILE A 27 -2.37 -17.88 -12.50
C ILE A 27 -2.72 -17.85 -13.98
N GLN A 28 -4.00 -17.96 -14.29
CA GLN A 28 -4.55 -17.74 -15.62
C GLN A 28 -4.97 -16.27 -15.78
N ALA A 29 -5.00 -15.78 -17.02
CA ALA A 29 -5.49 -14.44 -17.33
C ALA A 29 -6.90 -14.21 -16.79
N GLU A 30 -7.14 -13.00 -16.29
CA GLU A 30 -8.39 -12.55 -15.65
C GLU A 30 -8.77 -13.31 -14.36
N GLN A 31 -7.88 -14.16 -13.85
CA GLN A 31 -8.13 -14.90 -12.62
C GLN A 31 -8.08 -13.95 -11.41
N LYS A 32 -9.01 -14.20 -10.49
CA LYS A 32 -9.10 -13.51 -9.20
C LYS A 32 -8.67 -14.46 -8.09
N VAL A 33 -7.75 -14.03 -7.24
CA VAL A 33 -7.23 -14.85 -6.14
C VAL A 33 -7.36 -14.12 -4.82
N LYS A 34 -7.85 -14.82 -3.80
CA LYS A 34 -7.93 -14.30 -2.45
C LYS A 34 -6.60 -14.50 -1.72
N LEU A 35 -5.84 -13.41 -1.53
CA LEU A 35 -4.55 -13.44 -0.85
C LEU A 35 -4.63 -12.93 0.60
N PRO A 36 -3.77 -13.43 1.50
CA PRO A 36 -3.65 -12.86 2.83
C PRO A 36 -3.05 -11.46 2.76
N LEU A 37 -3.42 -10.62 3.73
CA LEU A 37 -2.83 -9.29 3.87
C LEU A 37 -1.35 -9.44 4.20
N THR A 38 -0.54 -8.57 3.60
CA THR A 38 0.89 -8.58 3.80
C THR A 38 1.22 -8.09 5.21
N GLN A 39 2.05 -8.85 5.92
CA GLN A 39 2.56 -8.43 7.23
C GLN A 39 4.06 -8.19 7.18
N LYS A 40 4.84 -9.27 7.04
CA LYS A 40 6.29 -9.24 6.83
C LYS A 40 6.72 -9.97 5.55
N ASN A 41 5.79 -10.69 4.92
CA ASN A 41 5.95 -11.36 3.64
C ASN A 41 5.90 -10.34 2.48
N PHE A 42 6.06 -10.81 1.25
CA PHE A 42 5.70 -10.09 0.03
C PHE A 42 5.34 -11.08 -1.08
N PHE A 43 4.69 -10.60 -2.12
CA PHE A 43 4.35 -11.40 -3.30
C PHE A 43 5.13 -10.91 -4.51
N LYS A 44 5.34 -11.80 -5.48
CA LYS A 44 5.76 -11.45 -6.84
C LYS A 44 4.84 -12.10 -7.86
N PHE A 45 4.50 -11.35 -8.89
CA PHE A 45 3.80 -11.88 -10.04
C PHE A 45 4.52 -11.43 -11.32
N ASN A 46 4.98 -12.40 -12.12
CA ASN A 46 5.79 -12.15 -13.32
C ASN A 46 6.96 -11.17 -13.07
N GLY A 47 7.64 -11.32 -11.93
CA GLY A 47 8.77 -10.49 -11.52
C GLY A 47 8.41 -9.16 -10.84
N VAL A 48 7.15 -8.74 -10.87
CA VAL A 48 6.68 -7.52 -10.17
C VAL A 48 6.38 -7.83 -8.71
N SER A 49 7.11 -7.20 -7.79
CA SER A 49 6.82 -7.29 -6.35
C SER A 49 5.60 -6.46 -5.98
N PHE A 50 4.80 -6.96 -5.05
CA PHE A 50 3.65 -6.23 -4.53
C PHE A 50 3.27 -6.64 -3.11
N GLY A 51 2.54 -5.75 -2.43
CA GLY A 51 1.88 -5.97 -1.16
C GLY A 51 0.36 -6.09 -1.31
N VAL A 52 -0.28 -6.66 -0.30
CA VAL A 52 -1.74 -6.76 -0.20
C VAL A 52 -2.15 -6.07 1.10
N CYS A 53 -2.76 -4.88 0.99
CA CYS A 53 -3.29 -4.13 2.13
C CYS A 53 -4.82 -4.22 2.18
N GLU A 54 -5.41 -3.69 3.25
CA GLU A 54 -6.87 -3.56 3.37
C GLU A 54 -7.40 -2.53 2.36
N GLY A 55 -8.71 -2.33 2.38
CA GLY A 55 -9.42 -1.44 1.46
C GLY A 55 -10.55 -2.15 0.72
N VAL A 56 -11.33 -1.34 0.01
CA VAL A 56 -12.54 -1.76 -0.71
C VAL A 56 -12.19 -2.21 -2.12
N GLY A 57 -12.98 -3.14 -2.65
CA GLY A 57 -12.83 -3.62 -4.02
C GLY A 57 -11.66 -4.58 -4.25
N GLU A 58 -11.52 -4.98 -5.51
CA GLU A 58 -10.51 -5.92 -5.97
C GLU A 58 -9.19 -5.19 -6.22
N LEU A 59 -8.08 -5.71 -5.69
CA LEU A 59 -6.76 -5.09 -5.83
C LEU A 59 -6.13 -5.47 -7.17
N ASP A 60 -5.72 -4.47 -7.95
CA ASP A 60 -4.72 -4.68 -9.00
C ASP A 60 -3.34 -4.83 -8.32
N TYR A 61 -2.63 -5.92 -8.61
CA TYR A 61 -1.32 -6.19 -8.00
C TYR A 61 -0.29 -5.08 -8.26
N ARG A 62 -0.48 -4.24 -9.28
CA ARG A 62 0.40 -3.11 -9.63
C ARG A 62 0.12 -1.85 -8.82
N ASP A 63 -1.07 -1.71 -8.25
CA ASP A 63 -1.44 -0.52 -7.48
C ASP A 63 -0.79 -0.49 -6.08
N CYS A 64 -0.25 -1.61 -5.60
CA CYS A 64 0.42 -1.70 -4.29
C CYS A 64 1.81 -2.34 -4.43
N PRO A 65 2.80 -1.66 -5.03
CA PRO A 65 4.09 -2.24 -5.39
C PRO A 65 4.96 -2.66 -4.20
N LYS A 66 4.61 -2.23 -2.98
CA LYS A 66 5.34 -2.55 -1.75
C LYS A 66 4.40 -2.67 -0.56
N ASN A 67 4.88 -3.32 0.49
CA ASN A 67 4.17 -3.42 1.78
C ASN A 67 4.21 -2.07 2.51
N LEU A 68 3.22 -1.22 2.24
CA LEU A 68 3.09 0.11 2.82
C LEU A 68 2.75 0.06 4.31
N ASN A 69 3.45 0.87 5.11
CA ASN A 69 3.23 1.00 6.55
C ASN A 69 3.62 2.39 7.02
N PHE A 70 2.65 3.12 7.57
CA PHE A 70 2.82 4.51 7.99
C PHE A 70 3.05 4.68 9.49
N SER A 71 3.38 3.62 10.23
CA SER A 71 3.61 3.74 11.69
C SER A 71 4.66 4.79 12.05
N ALA A 72 5.70 4.91 11.23
CA ALA A 72 6.79 5.86 11.42
C ALA A 72 6.56 7.24 10.77
N LEU A 73 5.48 7.43 10.01
CA LEU A 73 5.17 8.73 9.40
C LEU A 73 4.71 9.70 10.47
N LEU A 74 5.38 10.83 10.61
CA LEU A 74 5.01 11.88 11.55
C LEU A 74 3.87 12.70 10.98
N VAL A 75 2.82 12.95 11.78
CA VAL A 75 1.67 13.75 11.35
C VAL A 75 2.10 15.18 11.07
N GLU A 76 3.06 15.71 11.83
CA GLU A 76 3.68 17.01 11.61
C GLU A 76 4.33 17.10 10.22
N SER A 77 4.85 15.99 9.68
CA SER A 77 5.43 16.00 8.33
C SER A 77 4.34 16.16 7.27
N ILE A 78 3.18 15.55 7.47
CA ILE A 78 2.01 15.68 6.59
C ILE A 78 1.44 17.11 6.70
N GLU A 79 1.21 17.58 7.93
CA GLU A 79 0.66 18.91 8.24
C GLU A 79 1.53 20.02 7.64
N ASN A 80 2.85 19.98 7.87
CA ASN A 80 3.77 20.98 7.34
C ASN A 80 3.83 20.99 5.82
N TYR A 81 3.74 19.82 5.18
CA TYR A 81 3.72 19.75 3.73
C TYR A 81 2.44 20.35 3.17
N LEU A 82 1.26 19.94 3.68
CA LEU A 82 -0.03 20.37 3.15
C LEU A 82 -0.37 21.84 3.45
N LEU A 83 0.03 22.36 4.62
CA LEU A 83 -0.36 23.71 5.06
C LEU A 83 0.73 24.76 4.90
N ASN A 84 2.00 24.36 4.99
CA ASN A 84 3.14 25.29 5.01
C ASN A 84 4.10 25.13 3.82
N ASP A 85 3.78 24.25 2.86
CA ASP A 85 4.63 23.91 1.69
C ASP A 85 6.07 23.52 2.11
N LYS A 86 6.18 22.83 3.25
CA LYS A 86 7.48 22.48 3.86
C LYS A 86 7.72 20.98 3.82
N GLU A 87 8.63 20.57 2.94
CA GLU A 87 9.05 19.18 2.84
C GLU A 87 9.89 18.69 4.05
N PRO A 88 9.75 17.40 4.44
CA PRO A 88 10.62 16.78 5.43
C PRO A 88 12.08 16.73 4.95
N GLN A 89 13.01 17.12 5.81
CA GLN A 89 14.45 17.03 5.52
C GLN A 89 15.00 15.60 5.67
N ASN A 90 14.32 14.76 6.46
CA ASN A 90 14.69 13.37 6.63
C ASN A 90 14.17 12.53 5.45
N THR A 91 15.06 11.84 4.75
CA THR A 91 14.75 10.97 3.60
C THR A 91 13.66 9.95 3.91
N GLN A 92 13.65 9.34 5.10
CA GLN A 92 12.61 8.38 5.49
C GLN A 92 11.23 9.04 5.55
N GLN A 93 11.13 10.23 6.17
CA GLN A 93 9.86 10.96 6.23
C GLN A 93 9.42 11.42 4.85
N LYS A 94 10.36 11.84 4.00
CA LYS A 94 10.07 12.21 2.62
C LYS A 94 9.48 11.03 1.84
N THR A 95 10.11 9.85 1.92
CA THR A 95 9.58 8.64 1.28
C THR A 95 8.20 8.25 1.81
N LEU A 96 8.02 8.23 3.14
CA LEU A 96 6.74 7.87 3.74
C LEU A 96 5.63 8.88 3.41
N LEU A 97 5.97 10.17 3.31
CA LEU A 97 5.03 11.20 2.90
C LEU A 97 4.62 11.03 1.44
N THR A 98 5.57 10.83 0.53
CA THR A 98 5.27 10.53 -0.88
C THR A 98 4.38 9.31 -1.01
N ASP A 99 4.73 8.20 -0.34
CA ASP A 99 3.93 6.97 -0.33
C ASP A 99 2.51 7.19 0.21
N PHE A 100 2.37 8.05 1.23
CA PHE A 100 1.08 8.37 1.84
C PHE A 100 0.21 9.20 0.89
N LEU A 101 0.79 10.15 0.16
CA LEU A 101 0.09 10.95 -0.85
C LEU A 101 -0.30 10.11 -2.07
N GLU A 102 0.56 9.20 -2.53
CA GLU A 102 0.24 8.26 -3.62
C GLU A 102 -0.97 7.38 -3.28
N VAL A 103 -1.11 6.96 -2.02
CA VAL A 103 -2.31 6.25 -1.54
C VAL A 103 -3.55 7.12 -1.64
N TYR A 104 -3.46 8.40 -1.28
CA TYR A 104 -4.57 9.34 -1.45
C TYR A 104 -4.95 9.52 -2.92
N ASP A 105 -3.98 9.79 -3.79
CA ASP A 105 -4.22 9.97 -5.22
C ASP A 105 -4.91 8.74 -5.81
N LYS A 106 -4.46 7.54 -5.43
CA LYS A 106 -5.09 6.28 -5.85
C LYS A 106 -6.50 6.10 -5.28
N ASN A 107 -6.73 6.44 -4.02
CA ASN A 107 -8.07 6.37 -3.41
C ASN A 107 -9.04 7.36 -4.05
N ILE A 108 -8.56 8.56 -4.40
CA ILE A 108 -9.33 9.57 -5.14
C ILE A 108 -9.64 9.06 -6.55
N GLU A 109 -8.65 8.52 -7.27
CA GLU A 109 -8.82 7.92 -8.60
C GLU A 109 -9.93 6.85 -8.61
N LYS A 110 -9.99 6.03 -7.56
CA LYS A 110 -10.99 4.95 -7.44
C LYS A 110 -12.32 5.41 -6.84
N GLY A 111 -12.36 6.57 -6.18
CA GLY A 111 -13.56 7.15 -5.57
C GLY A 111 -13.99 6.54 -4.23
N PHE A 112 -13.12 5.76 -3.58
CA PHE A 112 -13.34 5.16 -2.26
C PHE A 112 -12.00 4.78 -1.61
N ILE A 113 -12.01 4.30 -0.37
CA ILE A 113 -10.81 3.80 0.33
C ILE A 113 -10.37 2.48 -0.30
N TYR A 114 -9.71 2.57 -1.45
CA TYR A 114 -9.27 1.45 -2.25
C TYR A 114 -8.00 0.82 -1.68
N LEU A 115 -7.03 1.62 -1.27
CA LEU A 115 -5.85 1.20 -0.53
C LEU A 115 -5.99 1.70 0.91
N GLU A 116 -5.96 0.76 1.85
CA GLU A 116 -5.87 1.03 3.28
C GLU A 116 -4.64 0.32 3.87
N PRO A 117 -3.42 0.85 3.64
CA PRO A 117 -2.23 0.34 4.29
C PRO A 117 -2.25 0.58 5.80
N LYS A 118 -1.35 -0.11 6.49
CA LYS A 118 -1.25 -0.01 7.95
C LYS A 118 -1.01 1.43 8.38
N PHE A 119 -1.79 1.87 9.37
CA PHE A 119 -1.77 3.23 9.95
C PHE A 119 -2.25 4.35 9.00
N PHE A 120 -2.73 4.08 7.79
CA PHE A 120 -3.18 5.13 6.87
C PHE A 120 -4.33 5.98 7.47
N LEU A 121 -5.47 5.36 7.80
CA LEU A 121 -6.62 6.06 8.38
C LEU A 121 -6.32 6.65 9.77
N GLU A 122 -5.39 6.05 10.51
CA GLU A 122 -4.99 6.58 11.81
C GLU A 122 -4.21 7.90 11.67
N LYS A 123 -3.34 8.00 10.66
CA LYS A 123 -2.65 9.27 10.33
C LYS A 123 -3.62 10.32 9.80
N GLU A 124 -4.56 9.94 8.95
CA GLU A 124 -5.64 10.82 8.48
C GLU A 124 -6.43 11.40 9.67
N LYS A 125 -6.90 10.53 10.57
CA LYS A 125 -7.63 10.95 11.77
C LYS A 125 -6.82 11.91 12.64
N GLN A 126 -5.56 11.59 12.91
CA GLN A 126 -4.67 12.45 13.70
C GLN A 126 -4.44 13.82 13.04
N LEU A 127 -4.33 13.85 11.71
CA LEU A 127 -4.19 15.09 10.95
C LEU A 127 -5.44 15.96 11.08
N ILE A 128 -6.64 15.38 10.85
CA ILE A 128 -7.92 16.08 10.98
C ILE A 128 -8.09 16.64 12.40
N GLU A 129 -7.81 15.83 13.42
CA GLU A 129 -7.89 16.25 14.83
C GLU A 129 -6.91 17.37 15.19
N ARG A 130 -5.81 17.53 14.47
CA ARG A 130 -4.86 18.65 14.67
C ARG A 130 -5.32 19.91 13.95
N ILE A 131 -5.82 19.79 12.73
CA ILE A 131 -6.24 20.93 11.89
C ILE A 131 -7.55 21.55 12.39
N LEU A 132 -8.47 20.74 12.93
CA LEU A 132 -9.78 21.19 13.40
C LEU A 132 -9.81 21.66 14.87
N LYS A 133 -8.66 21.68 15.56
CA LYS A 133 -8.52 22.25 16.91
C LYS A 133 -8.26 23.75 16.82
#